data_AF-W0JPM2-F1
#
_entry.id   AF-W0JPM2-F1
#
_cell.length_a   1.000
_cell.length_b   1.000
_cell.length_c   1.000
_cell.angle_alpha   90.00
_cell.angle_beta   90.00
_cell.angle_gamma   90.00
#
_symmetry.space_group_name_H-M   'P 1'
#
loop_
_entity.id
_entity.type
_entity.pdbx_description
1 polymer ?
#
loop_
_entity_poly.entity_id
_entity_poly.type
_entity_poly.pdbx_seq_one_letter_code
_entity_poly.pdbx_strand_id
1 'polypeptide(L)'
;MSKNDDRVLEHLARHGPHRALELRSALADRSATLEFRPMYLQKRLEILADAGLVSYDGLRYELSSQGMAYLEGDLDASTLYREVPE
;
A
#
# COMPACT_ATOMS: atom_id res chain seq x y z
N MET A 1 6.56 -1.15 8.29
CA MET A 1 6.17 -1.32 6.86
C MET A 1 6.99 -2.42 6.21
N SER A 2 6.49 -3.07 5.16
CA SER A 2 7.27 -4.05 4.38
C SER A 2 7.34 -3.63 2.91
N LYS A 3 8.38 -4.09 2.18
CA LYS A 3 8.60 -3.78 0.74
C LYS A 3 7.39 -3.95 -0.18
N ASN A 4 6.39 -4.72 0.23
CA ASN A 4 5.13 -4.87 -0.51
C ASN A 4 4.19 -3.67 -0.36
N ASP A 5 4.19 -3.00 0.79
CA ASP A 5 3.43 -1.77 1.03
C ASP A 5 3.95 -0.66 0.13
N ASP A 6 5.27 -0.45 0.17
CA ASP A 6 5.93 0.55 -0.64
C ASP A 6 5.58 0.36 -2.12
N ARG A 7 5.62 -0.88 -2.62
CA ARG A 7 5.23 -1.19 -4.01
C ARG A 7 3.77 -0.93 -4.33
N VAL A 8 2.85 -1.18 -3.39
CA VAL A 8 1.42 -0.85 -3.57
C VAL A 8 1.26 0.66 -3.68
N LEU A 9 1.88 1.41 -2.77
CA LEU A 9 1.84 2.87 -2.75
C LEU A 9 2.48 3.44 -4.03
N GLU A 10 3.66 2.98 -4.43
CA GLU A 10 4.34 3.38 -5.67
C GLU A 10 3.49 3.10 -6.91
N HIS A 11 2.78 1.97 -6.93
CA HIS A 11 1.91 1.62 -8.05
C HIS A 11 0.73 2.58 -8.14
N LEU A 12 0.05 2.85 -7.02
CA LEU A 12 -1.06 3.80 -6.95
C LEU A 12 -0.60 5.23 -7.29
N ALA A 13 0.61 5.63 -6.88
CA ALA A 13 1.19 6.93 -7.22
C ALA A 13 1.40 7.11 -8.74
N ARG A 14 1.88 6.04 -9.42
CA ARG A 14 2.21 6.10 -10.85
C ARG A 14 1.03 5.86 -11.77
N HIS A 15 0.10 4.99 -11.38
CA HIS A 15 -0.98 4.51 -12.23
C HIS A 15 -2.36 5.06 -11.83
N GLY A 16 -2.48 5.67 -10.66
CA GLY A 16 -3.72 6.19 -10.12
C GLY A 16 -4.57 5.11 -9.43
N PRO A 17 -5.86 5.40 -9.19
CA PRO A 17 -6.73 4.55 -8.38
C PRO A 17 -7.01 3.20 -9.03
N HIS A 18 -6.82 2.12 -8.27
CA HIS A 18 -7.01 0.75 -8.77
C HIS A 18 -7.88 -0.10 -7.86
N ARG A 19 -8.57 -1.07 -8.45
CA ARG A 19 -9.27 -2.12 -7.68
C ARG A 19 -8.24 -3.07 -7.06
N ALA A 20 -8.59 -3.70 -5.94
CA ALA A 20 -7.73 -4.71 -5.30
C ALA A 20 -7.32 -5.83 -6.26
N LEU A 21 -8.22 -6.25 -7.17
CA LEU A 21 -7.92 -7.28 -8.16
C LEU A 21 -6.91 -6.79 -9.22
N GLU A 22 -6.98 -5.53 -9.63
CA GLU A 22 -6.06 -4.95 -10.61
C GLU A 22 -4.67 -4.77 -10.00
N LEU A 23 -4.61 -4.25 -8.76
CA LEU A 23 -3.38 -4.19 -7.97
C LEU A 23 -2.72 -5.56 -7.86
N ARG A 24 -3.52 -6.60 -7.57
CA ARG A 24 -3.03 -7.97 -7.52
C ARG A 24 -2.39 -8.39 -8.83
N SER A 25 -3.07 -8.21 -9.96
CA SER A 25 -2.54 -8.60 -11.27
C SER A 25 -1.29 -7.83 -11.63
N ALA A 26 -1.27 -6.51 -11.39
CA ALA A 26 -0.13 -5.65 -11.70
C ALA A 26 1.10 -5.96 -10.83
N LEU A 27 0.90 -6.28 -9.54
CA LEU A 27 1.99 -6.60 -8.62
C LEU A 27 2.48 -8.05 -8.76
N ALA A 28 1.63 -8.98 -9.17
CA ALA A 28 2.01 -10.36 -9.46
C ALA A 28 2.90 -10.45 -10.71
N ASP A 29 2.57 -9.69 -11.76
CA ASP A 29 3.34 -9.68 -13.02
C ASP A 29 4.76 -9.11 -12.83
N ARG A 30 4.87 -8.03 -12.04
CA ARG A 30 6.17 -7.38 -11.77
C ARG A 30 7.05 -8.11 -10.76
N SER A 31 6.55 -9.17 -10.14
CA SER A 31 7.24 -9.82 -9.04
C SER A 31 7.12 -11.33 -9.11
N ALA A 32 7.83 -11.94 -10.06
CA ALA A 32 8.02 -13.38 -10.16
C ALA A 32 8.57 -14.06 -8.87
N THR A 33 9.01 -13.28 -7.88
CA THR A 33 9.50 -13.75 -6.56
C THR A 33 8.54 -13.50 -5.40
N LEU A 34 7.44 -12.78 -5.61
CA LEU A 34 6.45 -12.56 -4.58
C LEU A 34 5.26 -13.46 -4.84
N GLU A 35 5.22 -14.58 -4.12
CA GLU A 35 3.98 -15.33 -3.92
C GLU A 35 2.99 -14.44 -3.16
N PHE A 36 2.38 -13.50 -3.88
CA PHE A 36 1.35 -12.62 -3.36
C PHE A 36 0.07 -13.44 -3.21
N ARG A 37 -0.01 -14.19 -2.11
CA ARG A 37 -1.22 -14.89 -1.69
C ARG A 37 -2.34 -13.84 -1.57
N PRO A 38 -3.51 -14.02 -2.20
CA PRO A 38 -4.55 -13.01 -2.26
C PRO A 38 -5.02 -12.51 -0.88
N MET A 39 -5.03 -13.37 0.15
CA MET A 39 -5.32 -12.98 1.53
C MET A 39 -4.35 -11.94 2.11
N TYR A 40 -3.10 -11.90 1.62
CA TYR A 40 -2.11 -10.96 2.13
C TYR A 40 -2.31 -9.56 1.53
N LEU A 41 -2.68 -9.43 0.25
CA LEU A 41 -2.90 -8.10 -0.34
C LEU A 41 -4.05 -7.37 0.34
N GLN A 42 -5.16 -8.06 0.58
CA GLN A 42 -6.33 -7.44 1.18
C GLN A 42 -6.05 -6.93 2.60
N LYS A 43 -5.42 -7.76 3.44
CA LYS A 43 -4.98 -7.33 4.78
C LYS A 43 -4.04 -6.13 4.74
N ARG A 44 -3.16 -6.07 3.73
CA ARG A 44 -2.19 -4.97 3.60
C ARG A 44 -2.89 -3.70 3.16
N LEU A 45 -3.83 -3.77 2.22
CA LEU A 45 -4.68 -2.63 1.84
C LEU A 45 -5.49 -2.10 3.02
N GLU A 46 -6.01 -2.98 3.89
CA GLU A 46 -6.69 -2.57 5.13
C GLU A 46 -5.73 -1.83 6.07
N ILE A 47 -4.52 -2.36 6.30
CA ILE A 47 -3.51 -1.69 7.14
C ILE A 47 -3.09 -0.33 6.55
N LEU A 48 -2.91 -0.25 5.23
CA LEU A 48 -2.57 0.99 4.53
C LEU A 48 -3.70 2.03 4.64
N ALA A 49 -4.95 1.58 4.58
CA ALA A 49 -6.11 2.43 4.72
C ALA A 49 -6.27 2.93 6.16
N ASP A 50 -6.09 2.04 7.14
CA ASP A 50 -6.10 2.35 8.57
C ASP A 50 -4.98 3.35 8.94
N ALA A 51 -3.79 3.17 8.36
CA ALA A 51 -2.67 4.10 8.49
C ALA A 51 -2.89 5.44 7.75
N GLY A 52 -3.99 5.60 7.00
CA GLY A 52 -4.30 6.80 6.25
C GLY A 52 -3.41 7.03 5.02
N LEU A 53 -2.67 6.02 4.55
CA LEU A 53 -1.76 6.11 3.38
C LEU A 53 -2.48 5.85 2.05
N VAL A 54 -3.59 5.12 2.10
CA VAL A 54 -4.51 4.95 0.97
C VAL A 54 -5.93 5.27 1.43
N SER A 55 -6.77 5.69 0.50
CA SER A 55 -8.20 5.88 0.71
C SER A 55 -8.99 4.88 -0.14
N TYR A 56 -10.06 4.34 0.41
CA TYR A 56 -10.95 3.43 -0.29
C TYR A 56 -12.29 4.13 -0.55
N ASP A 57 -12.67 4.30 -1.82
CA ASP A 57 -13.93 4.97 -2.19
C ASP A 57 -15.15 4.02 -2.19
N GLY A 58 -14.93 2.73 -1.90
CA GLY A 58 -15.95 1.68 -2.02
C GLY A 58 -15.75 0.77 -3.23
N LEU A 59 -14.90 1.17 -4.19
CA LEU A 59 -14.60 0.38 -5.39
C LEU A 59 -13.10 0.28 -5.67
N ARG A 60 -12.33 1.33 -5.40
CA ARG A 60 -10.92 1.48 -5.73
C ARG A 60 -10.16 2.01 -4.53
N TYR A 61 -8.87 1.69 -4.51
CA TYR A 61 -7.90 2.25 -3.59
C TYR A 61 -7.15 3.36 -4.32
N GLU A 62 -7.06 4.52 -3.68
CA GLU A 62 -6.32 5.69 -4.15
C GLU A 62 -5.23 6.04 -3.13
N LEU A 63 -4.11 6.57 -3.61
CA LEU A 63 -3.06 7.07 -2.73
C LEU A 63 -3.54 8.35 -2.04
N SER A 64 -3.45 8.41 -0.72
CA SER A 64 -3.78 9.63 0.01
C SER A 64 -2.63 10.65 -0.06
N SER A 65 -2.90 11.90 0.33
CA SER A 65 -1.85 12.91 0.48
C SER A 65 -0.74 12.49 1.46
N GLN A 66 -1.10 11.72 2.50
CA GLN A 66 -0.12 11.18 3.46
C GLN A 66 0.71 10.06 2.85
N GLY A 67 0.11 9.20 2.02
CA GLY A 67 0.82 8.19 1.25
C GLY A 67 1.82 8.79 0.25
N MET A 68 1.45 9.92 -0.37
CA MET A 68 2.35 10.67 -1.25
C MET A 68 3.56 11.21 -0.47
N ALA A 69 3.33 11.88 0.67
CA ALA A 69 4.40 12.39 1.52
C ALA A 69 5.32 11.28 2.07
N TYR A 70 4.76 10.10 2.36
CA TYR A 70 5.55 8.91 2.70
C TYR A 70 6.47 8.45 1.56
N LEU A 71 5.98 8.45 0.32
CA LEU A 71 6.78 8.06 -0.84
C LEU A 71 7.83 9.11 -1.23
N GLU A 72 7.56 10.39 -1.01
CA GLU A 72 8.51 11.48 -1.26
C GLU A 72 9.66 11.51 -0.22
N GLY A 73 9.58 10.69 0.82
CA GLY A 73 10.58 10.65 1.90
C GLY A 73 10.41 11.78 2.91
N ASP A 74 9.33 12.55 2.82
CA ASP A 74 8.94 13.58 3.79
C ASP A 74 8.41 12.94 5.10
N LEU A 75 7.95 11.69 5.03
CA LEU A 75 7.54 10.87 6.16
C LEU A 75 8.50 9.70 6.34
N ASP A 76 9.33 9.76 7.38
CA ASP A 76 10.25 8.68 7.73
C ASP A 76 9.45 7.44 8.16
N ALA A 77 9.61 6.32 7.46
CA ALA A 77 8.87 5.07 7.71
C ALA A 77 9.01 4.52 9.15
N SER A 78 9.99 5.03 9.90
CA SER A 78 10.19 4.77 11.32
C SER A 78 9.11 5.38 12.22
N THR A 79 8.41 6.44 11.80
CA THR A 79 7.36 7.12 12.60
C THR A 79 5.99 6.45 12.54
N LEU A 80 5.77 5.53 11.60
CA LEU A 80 4.52 4.75 11.52
C LEU A 80 4.50 3.54 12.47
N TYR A 81 5.62 3.25 13.15
CA TYR A 81 5.62 2.32 14.28
C TYR A 81 5.10 3.05 15.51
N ARG A 82 3.78 2.96 15.73
CA ARG A 82 3.25 3.16 17.08
C ARG A 82 3.87 2.07 17.94
N GLU A 83 4.81 2.48 18.77
CA GLU A 83 5.43 1.65 19.81
C GLU A 83 4.30 0.95 20.57
N VAL A 84 4.25 -0.38 20.46
CA VAL A 84 3.45 -1.19 21.38
C VAL A 84 4.35 -1.36 22.60
N PRO A 85 4.03 -0.74 23.75
CA PRO A 85 4.82 -0.97 24.95
C PRO A 85 4.61 -2.41 25.43
N GLU A 86 5.69 -3.12 25.70
CA GLU A 86 5.71 -4.36 26.49
C GLU A 86 5.37 -4.09 27.96
#